data_AF-A0A7C5HPI5-F1
#
_entry.id   AF-A0A7C5HPI5-F1
#
_cell.length_a   1.000
_cell.length_b   1.000
_cell.length_c   1.000
_cell.angle_alpha   90.00
_cell.angle_beta   90.00
_cell.angle_gamma   90.00
#
_symmetry.space_group_name_H-M   'P 1'
#
loop_
_entity.id
_entity.type
_entity.pdbx_description
1 polymer ?
#
loop_
_entity_poly.entity_id
_entity_poly.type
_entity_poly.pdbx_seq_one_letter_code
_entity_poly.pdbx_strand_id
1 'polypeptide(L)'
;MEEKMSNRKAQLQMTETIFVVFFILIIILLGFVAYSKFHEHHLLEQKKNLRNMRIIELAQRLSSWPELECSVLGATDFLCIDITKLMVFEDFLAESRNQSTYAQNYYFDLLKKSRIVITEVYPYNTHTPGRDYWVLYEHPGATKTTDIVSIPVSLYNPITRTYAFGIMDVFVYE
;
A
#
# COMPACT_ATOMS: atom_id res chain seq x y z
N MET A 1 -19.73 -78.17 3.17
CA MET A 1 -18.48 -77.39 3.35
C MET A 1 -18.30 -76.29 2.28
N GLU A 2 -19.02 -76.34 1.15
CA GLU A 2 -18.93 -75.33 0.07
C GLU A 2 -19.55 -73.96 0.40
N GLU A 3 -20.53 -73.89 1.29
CA GLU A 3 -21.21 -72.63 1.64
C GLU A 3 -20.28 -71.61 2.34
N LYS A 4 -19.26 -72.10 3.05
CA LYS A 4 -18.24 -71.24 3.71
C LYS A 4 -17.26 -70.59 2.72
N MET A 5 -17.08 -71.14 1.51
CA MET A 5 -16.15 -70.58 0.52
C MET A 5 -16.74 -69.42 -0.27
N SER A 6 -18.06 -69.44 -0.56
CA SER A 6 -18.74 -68.36 -1.29
C SER A 6 -18.77 -67.05 -0.47
N ASN A 7 -19.06 -67.15 0.83
CA ASN A 7 -19.08 -66.00 1.74
C ASN A 7 -17.72 -65.29 1.86
N ARG A 8 -16.59 -66.02 1.75
CA ARG A 8 -15.25 -65.41 1.77
C ARG A 8 -14.94 -64.59 0.51
N LYS A 9 -15.43 -65.01 -0.66
CA LYS A 9 -15.23 -64.26 -1.92
C LYS A 9 -16.04 -62.96 -1.92
N ALA A 10 -17.28 -63.00 -1.46
CA ALA A 10 -18.12 -61.80 -1.33
C ALA A 10 -17.52 -60.81 -0.31
N GLN A 11 -16.99 -61.29 0.82
CA GLN A 11 -16.33 -60.44 1.82
C GLN A 11 -15.05 -59.78 1.30
N LEU A 12 -14.23 -60.49 0.50
CA LEU A 12 -13.02 -59.93 -0.10
C LEU A 12 -13.31 -58.79 -1.08
N GLN A 13 -14.35 -58.96 -1.90
CA GLN A 13 -14.77 -57.93 -2.86
C GLN A 13 -15.34 -56.68 -2.15
N MET A 14 -16.07 -56.87 -1.04
CA MET A 14 -16.52 -55.74 -0.22
C MET A 14 -15.34 -54.98 0.41
N THR A 15 -14.32 -55.67 0.92
CA THR A 15 -13.13 -55.00 1.51
C THR A 15 -12.30 -54.24 0.47
N GLU A 16 -12.20 -54.74 -0.76
CA GLU A 16 -11.48 -54.06 -1.85
C GLU A 16 -12.12 -52.71 -2.17
N THR A 17 -13.45 -52.66 -2.31
CA THR A 17 -14.18 -51.41 -2.59
C THR A 17 -14.05 -50.39 -1.45
N ILE A 18 -14.08 -50.84 -0.19
CA ILE A 18 -13.88 -49.98 0.97
C ILE A 18 -12.47 -49.36 0.95
N PHE A 19 -11.45 -50.13 0.58
CA PHE A 19 -10.07 -49.64 0.49
C PHE A 19 -9.91 -48.56 -0.58
N VAL A 20 -10.55 -48.73 -1.74
CA VAL A 20 -10.55 -47.73 -2.82
C VAL A 20 -11.22 -46.43 -2.37
N VAL A 21 -12.40 -46.51 -1.75
CA VAL A 21 -13.10 -45.32 -1.22
C VAL A 21 -12.27 -44.62 -0.15
N PHE A 22 -11.61 -45.37 0.73
CA PHE A 22 -10.72 -44.82 1.75
C PHE A 22 -9.55 -44.04 1.16
N PHE A 23 -8.88 -44.58 0.13
CA PHE A 23 -7.81 -43.86 -0.57
C PHE A 23 -8.29 -42.58 -1.26
N ILE A 24 -9.47 -42.62 -1.89
CA ILE A 24 -10.07 -41.43 -2.50
C ILE A 24 -10.31 -40.35 -1.44
N LEU A 25 -10.81 -40.72 -0.26
CA LEU A 25 -11.05 -39.78 0.83
C LEU A 25 -9.75 -39.13 1.33
N ILE A 26 -8.65 -39.90 1.45
CA ILE A 26 -7.34 -39.36 1.79
C ILE A 26 -6.87 -38.34 0.75
N ILE A 27 -7.00 -38.65 -0.54
CA ILE A 27 -6.60 -37.75 -1.63
C ILE A 27 -7.42 -36.45 -1.59
N ILE A 28 -8.72 -36.53 -1.33
CA ILE A 28 -9.59 -35.36 -1.20
C ILE A 28 -9.17 -34.48 -0.01
N LEU A 29 -8.87 -35.08 1.15
CA LEU A 29 -8.41 -34.34 2.33
C LEU A 29 -7.07 -33.63 2.06
N LEU A 30 -6.11 -34.32 1.44
CA LEU A 30 -4.84 -33.71 1.04
C LEU A 30 -5.04 -32.57 0.04
N GLY A 31 -5.94 -32.76 -0.93
CA GLY A 31 -6.32 -31.74 -1.91
C GLY A 31 -6.92 -30.51 -1.23
N PHE A 32 -7.79 -30.68 -0.24
CA PHE A 32 -8.42 -29.59 0.50
C PHE A 32 -7.42 -28.78 1.32
N VAL A 33 -6.47 -29.44 2.00
CA VAL A 33 -5.41 -28.78 2.76
C VAL A 33 -4.50 -27.98 1.84
N ALA A 34 -4.09 -28.56 0.70
CA ALA A 34 -3.25 -27.87 -0.28
C ALA A 34 -3.99 -26.66 -0.90
N TYR A 35 -5.25 -26.83 -1.27
CA TYR A 35 -6.08 -25.75 -1.82
C TYR A 35 -6.26 -24.59 -0.85
N SER A 36 -6.53 -24.89 0.43
CA SER A 36 -6.71 -23.87 1.47
C SER A 36 -5.46 -23.01 1.64
N LYS A 37 -4.28 -23.63 1.66
CA LYS A 37 -3.00 -22.91 1.73
C LYS A 37 -2.74 -22.04 0.51
N PHE A 38 -3.06 -22.53 -0.69
CA PHE A 38 -2.89 -21.76 -1.92
C PHE A 38 -3.81 -20.54 -1.97
N HIS A 39 -5.05 -20.68 -1.50
CA HIS A 39 -6.01 -19.58 -1.47
C HIS A 39 -5.60 -18.44 -0.52
N GLU A 40 -4.99 -18.76 0.62
CA GLU A 40 -4.48 -17.76 1.57
C GLU A 40 -3.45 -16.83 0.93
N HIS A 41 -2.52 -17.37 0.13
CA HIS A 41 -1.53 -16.56 -0.58
C HIS A 41 -2.16 -15.59 -1.58
N HIS A 42 -3.16 -16.04 -2.34
CA HIS A 42 -3.86 -15.17 -3.28
C HIS A 42 -4.65 -14.06 -2.59
N LEU A 43 -5.29 -14.34 -1.45
CA LEU A 43 -6.00 -13.32 -0.67
C LEU A 43 -5.04 -12.27 -0.12
N LEU A 44 -3.86 -12.67 0.36
CA LEU A 44 -2.83 -11.75 0.82
C LEU A 44 -2.31 -10.86 -0.32
N GLU A 45 -2.07 -11.43 -1.50
CA GLU A 45 -1.62 -10.70 -2.68
C GLU A 45 -2.69 -9.71 -3.18
N GLN A 46 -3.96 -10.14 -3.25
CA GLN A 46 -5.06 -9.27 -3.61
C GLN A 46 -5.25 -8.13 -2.61
N LYS A 47 -5.14 -8.41 -1.30
CA LYS A 47 -5.17 -7.38 -0.26
C LYS A 47 -4.03 -6.35 -0.47
N LYS A 48 -2.82 -6.81 -0.78
CA LYS A 48 -1.66 -5.95 -1.07
C LYS A 48 -1.89 -5.08 -2.31
N ASN A 49 -2.41 -5.66 -3.39
CA ASN A 49 -2.67 -4.94 -4.63
C ASN A 49 -3.74 -3.85 -4.46
N LEU A 50 -4.84 -4.17 -3.75
CA LEU A 50 -5.87 -3.18 -3.43
C LEU A 50 -5.33 -2.04 -2.54
N ARG A 51 -4.43 -2.35 -1.61
CA ARG A 51 -3.75 -1.32 -0.80
C ARG A 51 -2.87 -0.42 -1.67
N ASN A 52 -2.04 -0.99 -2.54
CA ASN A 52 -1.21 -0.22 -3.45
C ASN A 52 -2.04 0.70 -4.35
N MET A 53 -3.16 0.22 -4.90
CA MET A 53 -4.07 1.05 -5.71
C MET A 53 -4.61 2.24 -4.92
N ARG A 54 -5.02 2.04 -3.67
CA ARG A 54 -5.48 3.14 -2.80
C ARG A 54 -4.38 4.16 -2.49
N ILE A 55 -3.14 3.71 -2.33
CA ILE A 55 -2.01 4.60 -2.09
C ILE A 55 -1.72 5.44 -3.34
N ILE A 56 -1.75 4.81 -4.52
CA ILE A 56 -1.59 5.53 -5.80
C ILE A 56 -2.72 6.54 -5.99
N GLU A 57 -3.96 6.16 -5.69
CA GLU A 57 -5.11 7.08 -5.75
C GLU A 57 -4.94 8.26 -4.79
N LEU A 58 -4.49 8.01 -3.56
CA LEU A 58 -4.18 9.07 -2.59
C LEU A 58 -3.10 10.03 -3.12
N ALA A 59 -2.03 9.48 -3.68
CA ALA A 59 -0.95 10.28 -4.24
C ALA A 59 -1.36 11.10 -5.46
N GLN A 60 -2.21 10.55 -6.33
CA GLN A 60 -2.79 11.30 -7.45
C GLN A 60 -3.66 12.45 -6.94
N ARG A 61 -4.47 12.22 -5.89
CA ARG A 61 -5.25 13.28 -5.24
C ARG A 61 -4.34 14.35 -4.65
N LEU A 62 -3.29 13.98 -3.91
CA LEU A 62 -2.29 14.91 -3.38
C LEU A 62 -1.66 15.77 -4.47
N SER A 63 -1.34 15.18 -5.62
CA SER A 63 -0.73 15.91 -6.75
C SER A 63 -1.65 16.91 -7.42
N SER A 64 -2.96 16.79 -7.22
CA SER A 64 -3.99 17.69 -7.75
C SER A 64 -4.55 18.63 -6.68
N TRP A 65 -3.88 18.74 -5.53
CA TRP A 65 -4.29 19.65 -4.48
C TRP A 65 -3.81 21.07 -4.76
N PRO A 66 -4.70 22.08 -4.72
CA PRO A 66 -4.31 23.46 -5.00
C PRO A 66 -3.25 24.00 -4.01
N GLU A 67 -3.20 23.42 -2.80
CA GLU A 67 -2.21 23.70 -1.76
C GLU A 67 -0.81 23.21 -2.11
N LEU A 68 -0.65 22.26 -3.05
CA LEU A 68 0.64 21.68 -3.44
C LEU A 68 0.93 21.84 -4.93
N GLU A 69 -0.09 22.02 -5.76
CA GLU A 69 -0.02 22.12 -7.21
C GLU A 69 0.82 23.33 -7.65
N CYS A 70 1.63 23.12 -8.68
CA CYS A 70 2.39 24.19 -9.33
C CYS A 70 1.48 25.15 -10.09
N SER A 71 1.57 26.44 -9.77
CA SER A 71 0.81 27.49 -10.47
C SER A 71 1.59 28.01 -11.69
N VAL A 72 1.69 27.20 -12.75
CA VAL A 72 2.33 27.61 -14.01
C VAL A 72 1.27 27.74 -15.11
N LEU A 73 1.41 28.80 -15.93
CA LEU A 73 0.47 29.27 -16.96
C LEU A 73 -0.09 28.17 -17.90
N GLY A 74 -1.11 27.45 -17.45
CA GLY A 74 -1.98 26.61 -18.29
C GLY A 74 -1.42 25.24 -18.70
N ALA A 75 -0.24 24.85 -18.24
CA ALA A 75 0.30 23.51 -18.44
C ALA A 75 0.30 22.74 -17.10
N THR A 76 -0.63 21.80 -16.97
CA THR A 76 -0.63 20.82 -15.88
C THR A 76 0.48 19.81 -16.18
N ASP A 77 1.72 20.13 -15.79
CA ASP A 77 2.75 19.10 -15.74
C ASP A 77 2.32 18.05 -14.72
N PHE A 78 2.27 16.79 -15.17
CA PHE A 78 1.80 15.68 -14.36
C PHE A 78 2.70 15.52 -13.12
N LEU A 79 2.12 15.51 -11.91
CA LEU A 79 2.84 15.37 -10.63
C LEU A 79 3.88 16.49 -10.34
N CYS A 80 3.50 17.75 -10.58
CA CYS A 80 4.29 18.91 -10.17
C CYS A 80 3.89 19.41 -8.78
N ILE A 81 4.87 19.58 -7.89
CA ILE A 81 4.71 20.11 -6.53
C ILE A 81 5.51 21.42 -6.38
N ASP A 82 4.86 22.47 -5.90
CA ASP A 82 5.51 23.74 -5.58
C ASP A 82 6.24 23.66 -4.24
N ILE A 83 7.58 23.83 -4.27
CA ILE A 83 8.43 23.75 -3.08
C ILE A 83 8.06 24.84 -2.05
N THR A 84 7.71 26.04 -2.50
CA THR A 84 7.37 27.14 -1.59
C THR A 84 6.08 26.84 -0.85
N LYS A 85 5.08 26.31 -1.56
CA LYS A 85 3.83 25.88 -0.92
C LYS A 85 4.05 24.68 0.01
N LEU A 86 4.87 23.72 -0.41
CA LEU A 86 5.23 22.56 0.40
C LEU A 86 5.85 22.97 1.75
N MET A 87 6.79 23.92 1.74
CA MET A 87 7.42 24.44 2.96
C MET A 87 6.41 25.12 3.89
N VAL A 88 5.55 26.00 3.35
CA VAL A 88 4.53 26.70 4.14
C VAL A 88 3.51 25.73 4.72
N PHE A 89 3.14 24.70 3.95
CA PHE A 89 2.19 23.68 4.38
C PHE A 89 2.75 22.79 5.49
N GLU A 90 4.01 22.39 5.38
CA GLU A 90 4.72 21.66 6.45
C GLU A 90 4.73 22.48 7.74
N ASP A 91 5.11 23.76 7.66
CA ASP A 91 5.15 24.66 8.82
C ASP A 91 3.75 24.84 9.44
N PHE A 92 2.71 25.00 8.61
CA PHE A 92 1.32 25.11 9.05
C PHE A 92 0.85 23.86 9.81
N LEU A 93 1.17 22.67 9.31
CA LEU A 93 0.81 21.42 9.97
C LEU A 93 1.61 21.19 11.26
N ALA A 94 2.89 21.58 11.27
CA ALA A 94 3.73 21.52 12.46
C ALA A 94 3.23 22.48 13.55
N GLU A 95 2.84 23.71 13.19
CA GLU A 95 2.28 24.69 14.13
C GLU A 95 0.92 24.23 14.67
N SER A 96 0.03 23.74 13.78
CA SER A 96 -1.26 23.18 14.18
C SER A 96 -1.08 22.03 15.18
N ARG A 97 -0.10 21.13 14.98
CA ARG A 97 0.17 20.06 15.94
C ARG A 97 0.42 20.59 17.37
N ASN A 98 1.04 21.75 17.51
CA ASN A 98 1.42 22.33 18.79
C ASN A 98 0.32 23.20 19.43
N GLN A 99 -0.49 23.89 18.63
CA GLN A 99 -1.45 24.89 19.12
C GLN A 99 -2.91 24.44 19.05
N SER A 100 -3.32 23.75 17.97
CA SER A 100 -4.70 23.28 17.77
C SER A 100 -4.72 22.15 16.75
N THR A 101 -5.31 21.00 17.08
CA THR A 101 -5.38 19.84 16.17
C THR A 101 -6.26 20.07 14.92
N TYR A 102 -6.66 21.32 14.64
CA TYR A 102 -7.54 21.70 13.55
C TYR A 102 -7.04 21.23 12.18
N ALA A 103 -5.82 21.59 11.79
CA ALA A 103 -5.31 21.22 10.45
C ALA A 103 -5.14 19.71 10.33
N GLN A 104 -4.67 19.03 11.39
CA GLN A 104 -4.59 17.58 11.39
C GLN A 104 -5.97 16.93 11.22
N ASN A 105 -7.00 17.42 11.91
CA ASN A 105 -8.36 16.90 11.79
C ASN A 105 -8.98 17.20 10.42
N TYR A 106 -8.72 18.40 9.87
CA TYR A 106 -9.20 18.80 8.55
C TYR A 106 -8.66 17.87 7.45
N TYR A 107 -7.35 17.60 7.46
CA TYR A 107 -6.73 16.71 6.49
C TYR A 107 -6.85 15.22 6.84
N PHE A 108 -7.28 14.87 8.06
CA PHE A 108 -7.44 13.47 8.47
C PHE A 108 -8.44 12.72 7.58
N ASP A 109 -9.50 13.38 7.13
CA ASP A 109 -10.48 12.73 6.27
C ASP A 109 -9.94 12.33 4.89
N LEU A 110 -8.91 13.03 4.44
CA LEU A 110 -8.25 12.78 3.16
C LEU A 110 -7.04 11.86 3.32
N LEU A 111 -6.17 12.15 4.28
CA LEU A 111 -4.86 11.49 4.45
C LEU A 111 -4.91 10.31 5.42
N LYS A 112 -5.96 10.22 6.25
CA LYS A 112 -6.19 9.14 7.22
C LYS A 112 -4.92 8.87 8.04
N LYS A 113 -4.68 7.61 8.42
CA LYS A 113 -3.46 7.19 9.11
C LYS A 113 -2.35 6.96 8.09
N SER A 114 -1.76 8.04 7.60
CA SER A 114 -0.62 7.96 6.70
C SER A 114 0.54 8.84 7.17
N ARG A 115 1.70 8.57 6.59
CA ARG A 115 2.84 9.47 6.61
C ARG A 115 3.24 9.75 5.18
N ILE A 116 3.45 11.01 4.85
CA ILE A 116 3.79 11.45 3.49
C ILE A 116 5.09 12.22 3.60
N VAL A 117 6.10 11.76 2.87
CA VAL A 117 7.43 12.35 2.83
C VAL A 117 7.77 12.65 1.39
N ILE A 118 8.29 13.84 1.13
CA ILE A 118 8.80 14.23 -0.19
C ILE A 118 10.30 14.45 -0.02
N THR A 119 11.09 13.78 -0.85
CA THR A 119 12.56 13.89 -0.83
C THR A 119 13.02 14.39 -2.19
N GLU A 120 13.83 15.45 -2.21
CA GLU A 120 14.52 15.89 -3.41
C GLU A 120 15.70 14.95 -3.69
N VAL A 121 15.77 14.41 -4.90
CA VAL A 121 16.81 13.45 -5.31
C VAL A 121 17.77 14.08 -6.32
N TYR A 122 17.33 15.08 -7.06
CA TYR A 122 18.15 15.80 -8.04
C TYR A 122 17.72 17.27 -8.16
N PRO A 123 18.65 18.23 -8.27
CA PRO A 123 20.07 18.03 -8.52
C PRO A 123 20.88 17.65 -7.27
N TYR A 124 21.78 16.68 -7.41
CA TYR A 124 22.66 16.16 -6.34
C TYR A 124 23.50 17.21 -5.60
N ASN A 125 23.56 18.44 -6.15
CA ASN A 125 24.52 19.48 -5.75
C ASN A 125 23.85 20.78 -5.28
N THR A 126 22.52 20.86 -5.25
CA THR A 126 21.84 21.91 -4.50
C THR A 126 21.71 21.45 -3.07
N HIS A 127 22.84 21.50 -2.34
CA HIS A 127 22.77 21.72 -0.90
C HIS A 127 22.19 23.13 -0.70
N THR A 128 20.91 23.29 -0.99
CA THR A 128 20.14 24.42 -0.49
C THR A 128 20.32 24.38 1.03
N PRO A 129 20.84 25.44 1.66
CA PRO A 129 20.96 25.46 3.10
C PRO A 129 19.54 25.43 3.68
N GLY A 130 19.02 24.25 4.02
CA GLY A 130 17.59 24.15 4.35
C GLY A 130 17.06 22.77 4.65
N ARG A 131 16.91 21.89 3.66
CA ARG A 131 16.36 20.52 3.81
C ARG A 131 16.27 19.84 2.43
N ASP A 132 16.71 18.59 2.35
CA ASP A 132 16.56 17.73 1.14
C ASP A 132 15.27 16.88 1.20
N TYR A 133 14.51 17.00 2.29
CA TYR A 133 13.28 16.25 2.52
C TYR A 133 12.28 17.06 3.36
N TRP A 134 10.99 16.83 3.11
CA TRP A 134 9.86 17.46 3.79
C TRP A 134 8.90 16.39 4.29
N VAL A 135 8.47 16.48 5.56
CA VAL A 135 7.46 15.59 6.12
C VAL A 135 6.12 16.29 6.05
N LEU A 136 5.43 16.09 4.92
CA LEU A 136 4.17 16.76 4.62
C LEU A 136 3.10 16.44 5.67
N TYR A 137 2.94 15.17 6.02
CA TYR A 137 1.92 14.73 6.95
C TYR A 137 2.41 13.52 7.71
N GLU A 138 2.04 13.41 8.98
CA GLU A 138 2.33 12.24 9.78
C GLU A 138 1.23 12.07 10.82
N HIS A 139 0.49 10.97 10.68
CA HIS A 139 -0.46 10.51 11.67
C HIS A 139 -0.23 9.01 11.90
N PRO A 140 0.61 8.65 12.89
CA PRO A 140 0.98 7.27 13.11
C PRO A 140 -0.25 6.45 13.53
N GLY A 141 -0.46 5.32 12.87
CA GLY A 141 -1.46 4.33 13.28
C GLY A 141 -1.04 3.53 14.51
N ALA A 142 -1.88 2.60 14.92
CA ALA A 142 -1.59 1.72 16.06
C ALA A 142 -0.54 0.64 15.68
N THR A 143 -0.41 0.34 14.39
CA THR A 143 0.46 -0.72 13.88
C THR A 143 1.75 -0.17 13.27
N LYS A 144 2.86 -0.89 13.44
CA LYS A 144 4.14 -0.59 12.76
C LYS A 144 4.19 -1.05 11.30
N THR A 145 3.23 -1.88 10.84
CA THR A 145 3.15 -2.33 9.46
C THR A 145 2.85 -1.15 8.56
N THR A 146 3.81 -0.87 7.67
CA THR A 146 3.76 0.30 6.79
C THR A 146 3.98 -0.19 5.37
N ASP A 147 2.93 -0.12 4.55
CA ASP A 147 3.13 -0.25 3.10
C ASP A 147 3.63 1.09 2.58
N ILE A 148 4.61 1.03 1.69
CA ILE A 148 5.27 2.21 1.11
C ILE A 148 5.07 2.15 -0.39
N VAL A 149 4.62 3.26 -0.96
CA VAL A 149 4.66 3.49 -2.40
C VAL A 149 5.44 4.76 -2.66
N SER A 150 6.46 4.64 -3.47
CA SER A 150 7.33 5.74 -3.90
C SER A 150 6.88 6.22 -5.27
N ILE A 151 6.59 7.51 -5.39
CA ILE A 151 6.07 8.11 -6.63
C ILE A 151 7.00 9.23 -7.04
N PRO A 152 7.51 9.22 -8.28
CA PRO A 152 8.34 10.31 -8.77
C PRO A 152 7.50 11.58 -8.89
N VAL A 153 8.04 12.70 -8.44
CA VAL A 153 7.41 14.01 -8.48
C VAL A 153 8.38 15.05 -9.02
N SER A 154 7.87 16.02 -9.76
CA SER A 154 8.64 17.19 -10.15
C SER A 154 8.47 18.26 -9.09
N LEU A 155 9.57 18.76 -8.55
CA LEU A 155 9.58 19.82 -7.56
C LEU A 155 9.90 21.14 -8.26
N TYR A 156 8.99 22.10 -8.20
CA TYR A 156 9.16 23.41 -8.83
C TYR A 156 9.42 24.48 -7.78
N ASN A 157 10.47 25.27 -7.99
CA ASN A 157 10.74 26.44 -7.17
C ASN A 157 10.30 27.71 -7.91
N PRO A 158 9.23 28.41 -7.47
CA PRO A 158 8.76 29.62 -8.13
C PRO A 158 9.70 30.83 -7.96
N ILE A 159 10.56 30.84 -6.93
CA ILE A 159 11.51 31.93 -6.64
C ILE A 159 12.67 31.88 -7.63
N THR A 160 13.30 30.72 -7.78
CA THR A 160 14.45 30.52 -8.68
C THR A 160 14.03 30.10 -10.09
N ARG A 161 12.75 29.72 -10.29
CA ARG A 161 12.19 29.18 -11.54
C ARG A 161 12.93 27.93 -12.03
N THR A 162 13.34 27.09 -11.09
CA THR A 162 14.08 25.85 -11.38
C THR A 162 13.23 24.64 -11.03
N TYR A 163 13.46 23.56 -11.77
CA TYR A 163 12.88 22.25 -11.48
C TYR A 163 13.92 21.35 -10.82
N ALA A 164 13.45 20.59 -9.85
CA ALA A 164 14.14 19.49 -9.21
C ALA A 164 13.29 18.23 -9.37
N PHE A 165 13.93 17.08 -9.21
CA PHE A 165 13.27 15.79 -9.23
C PHE A 165 13.26 15.23 -7.81
N GLY A 166 12.09 14.79 -7.37
CA GLY A 166 11.89 14.21 -6.06
C GLY A 166 11.15 12.89 -6.09
N ILE A 167 11.13 12.25 -4.94
CA ILE A 167 10.35 11.05 -4.66
C ILE A 167 9.40 11.37 -3.52
N MET A 168 8.11 11.15 -3.75
CA MET A 168 7.08 11.19 -2.72
C MET A 168 6.83 9.77 -2.21
N ASP A 169 7.21 9.53 -0.96
CA ASP A 169 6.95 8.29 -0.25
C ASP A 169 5.69 8.42 0.58
N VAL A 170 4.70 7.59 0.25
CA VAL A 170 3.44 7.51 0.99
C VAL A 170 3.42 6.20 1.78
N PHE A 171 3.41 6.38 3.09
CA PHE A 171 3.38 5.34 4.11
C PHE A 171 1.94 5.22 4.63
N VAL A 172 1.32 4.04 4.54
CA VAL A 172 -0.02 3.82 5.10
C VAL A 172 0.01 2.83 6.25
N TYR A 173 -0.54 3.27 7.39
CA TYR A 173 -0.67 2.48 8.62
C TYR A 173 -2.05 1.81 8.70
N GLU A 174 -2.14 0.70 9.44
CA GLU A 174 -3.42 0.05 9.81
C GLU A 174 -4.04 0.67 11.10
#